data_AF-A0A2S1T1S7-F1
#
_entry.id   AF-A0A2S1T1S7-F1
#
_cell.length_a   1.000
_cell.length_b   1.000
_cell.length_c   1.000
_cell.angle_alpha   90.00
_cell.angle_beta   90.00
_cell.angle_gamma   90.00
#
_symmetry.space_group_name_H-M   'P 1'
#
loop_
_entity.id
_entity.type
_entity.pdbx_description
1 polymer ?
#
loop_
_entity_poly.entity_id
_entity_poly.type
_entity_poly.pdbx_seq_one_letter_code
_entity_poly.pdbx_strand_id
1 'polypeptide(L)'
;MSYRRIAQLHAARSAATSRALSRPRPRAVNRVVRTARVLVPVAPSPRRRAGAAGGHEQGGGLDWARRIELVTVVVAAVVAVAGLWYSNVQAREQRATEYEGQITDRYTAAVENLGDDAIDVRLGGIYALQRIMQDSVRDHPTIVNVLTAYIRSHAPLPEAPRRSAEAEDQKKEQSKPTEPDADVQAALSVLGRRNPIHDAGRTWIDLHRADLRGADLSSADLSSADLRGADLRGATLGSTDLSGADLLMANLRGADLDDADLSSADLRGTDLTGAGLRAADLTGAELSSADLRDADLRGAGLRDAGLRGADLRAADLTGADLSSADLTGADLRGADLRGANLRNCRVSAGQVAAAVLNAYTRLPSEIASDPKVWERAAHPLPAGAR
;
A
#
# COMPACT_ATOMS: atom_id res chain seq x y z
N MET A 1 -2.18 -18.43 37.93
CA MET A 1 -0.97 -17.60 37.78
C MET A 1 -1.06 -16.81 36.47
N SER A 2 -0.52 -15.59 36.45
CA SER A 2 -0.33 -14.73 35.27
C SER A 2 -1.55 -14.01 34.67
N TYR A 3 -1.96 -12.96 35.37
CA TYR A 3 -2.41 -11.69 34.74
C TYR A 3 -1.79 -10.49 35.50
N ARG A 4 -1.51 -10.63 36.80
CA ARG A 4 -0.82 -9.61 37.62
C ARG A 4 0.68 -9.38 37.31
N ARG A 5 1.37 -10.29 36.62
CA ARG A 5 2.81 -10.11 36.27
C ARG A 5 3.02 -9.25 35.00
N ILE A 6 2.06 -9.23 34.08
CA ILE A 6 2.17 -8.45 32.83
C ILE A 6 1.90 -6.96 33.09
N ALA A 7 0.96 -6.64 33.98
CA ALA A 7 0.68 -5.26 34.38
C ALA A 7 1.84 -4.59 35.15
N GLN A 8 2.60 -5.35 35.96
CA GLN A 8 3.74 -4.79 36.70
C GLN A 8 4.96 -4.49 35.81
N LEU A 9 5.11 -5.19 34.67
CA LEU A 9 6.19 -4.93 33.71
C LEU A 9 5.95 -3.68 32.85
N HIS A 10 4.69 -3.32 32.59
CA HIS A 10 4.35 -2.08 31.89
C HIS A 10 4.50 -0.82 32.77
N ALA A 11 4.17 -0.92 34.07
CA ALA A 11 4.33 0.20 35.01
C ALA A 11 5.82 0.52 35.30
N ALA A 12 6.70 -0.50 35.36
CA ALA A 12 8.13 -0.30 35.59
C ALA A 12 8.86 0.35 34.39
N ARG A 13 8.38 0.10 33.15
CA ARG A 13 8.95 0.72 31.94
C ARG A 13 8.58 2.19 31.78
N SER A 14 7.37 2.58 32.20
CA SER A 14 6.93 4.00 32.17
C SER A 14 7.63 4.87 33.21
N ALA A 15 8.03 4.31 34.36
CA ALA A 15 8.77 5.05 35.39
C ALA A 15 10.26 5.26 35.04
N ALA A 16 10.83 4.43 34.16
CA ALA A 16 12.21 4.55 33.70
C ALA A 16 12.41 5.62 32.61
N THR A 17 11.37 5.98 31.86
CA THR A 17 11.45 6.96 30.77
C THR A 17 11.22 8.41 31.21
N SER A 18 10.67 8.64 32.41
CA SER A 18 10.40 9.99 32.93
C SER A 18 11.56 10.62 33.71
N ARG A 19 12.72 9.95 33.85
CA ARG A 19 13.86 10.44 34.66
C ARG A 19 15.11 10.82 33.86
N ALA A 20 14.99 11.04 32.55
CA ALA A 20 16.12 11.37 31.67
C ALA A 20 15.98 12.71 30.91
N LEU A 21 15.23 13.68 31.45
CA LEU A 21 15.14 15.04 30.90
C LEU A 21 15.36 16.09 31.99
N SER A 22 16.63 16.23 32.42
CA SER A 22 17.11 17.45 33.09
C SER A 22 18.32 17.96 32.31
N ARG A 23 18.07 18.88 31.37
CA ARG A 23 19.09 19.61 30.64
C ARG A 23 19.86 20.55 31.59
N PRO A 24 21.21 20.55 31.63
CA PRO A 24 21.95 21.64 32.25
C PRO A 24 22.03 22.83 31.29
N ARG A 25 21.86 24.04 31.81
CA ARG A 25 22.01 25.32 31.09
C ARG A 25 23.45 25.50 30.57
N PRO A 26 23.68 26.13 29.41
CA PRO A 26 25.03 26.36 28.91
C PRO A 26 25.74 27.43 29.74
N ARG A 27 26.94 27.11 30.24
CA ARG A 27 27.91 28.08 30.78
C ARG A 27 28.70 28.68 29.63
N ALA A 28 28.78 30.00 29.59
CA ALA A 28 29.65 30.75 28.70
C ALA A 28 31.13 30.37 28.97
N VAL A 29 31.85 29.96 27.93
CA VAL A 29 33.29 29.72 27.98
C VAL A 29 33.98 30.80 27.16
N ASN A 30 34.73 31.66 27.86
CA ASN A 30 35.59 32.67 27.28
C ASN A 30 36.67 32.02 26.40
N ARG A 31 36.77 32.50 25.15
CA ARG A 31 37.79 32.10 24.17
C ARG A 31 39.05 32.94 24.39
N VAL A 32 40.08 32.36 25.00
CA VAL A 32 41.44 32.93 25.00
C VAL A 32 42.20 32.31 23.82
N VAL A 33 42.45 33.11 22.79
CA VAL A 33 43.32 32.76 21.67
C VAL A 33 44.77 32.98 22.13
N ARG A 34 45.57 31.90 22.24
CA ARG A 34 47.03 31.98 22.33
C ARG A 34 47.62 31.41 21.04
N THR A 35 48.14 32.30 20.22
CA THR A 35 48.98 32.00 19.05
C THR A 35 50.32 31.43 19.50
N ALA A 36 50.63 30.18 19.14
CA ALA A 36 51.97 29.63 19.26
C ALA A 36 52.73 29.88 17.93
N ARG A 37 53.75 30.74 17.98
CA ARG A 37 54.74 30.96 16.92
C ARG A 37 55.65 29.74 16.83
N VAL A 38 55.72 29.12 15.65
CA VAL A 38 56.73 28.11 15.32
C VAL A 38 57.99 28.83 14.84
N LEU A 39 59.10 28.67 15.57
CA LEU A 39 60.44 29.17 15.22
C LEU A 39 61.17 28.08 14.42
N VAL A 40 61.61 28.42 13.20
CA VAL A 40 62.52 27.61 12.38
C VAL A 40 63.96 28.09 12.65
N PRO A 41 64.93 27.21 12.98
CA PRO A 41 66.32 27.62 13.09
C PRO A 41 67.03 27.54 11.72
N VAL A 42 67.80 28.60 11.44
CA VAL A 42 68.69 28.78 10.28
C VAL A 42 70.05 28.12 10.56
N ALA A 43 70.57 27.36 9.60
CA ALA A 43 71.91 26.75 9.64
C ALA A 43 73.00 27.71 9.11
N PRO A 44 74.25 27.65 9.61
CA PRO A 44 75.40 28.26 8.92
C PRO A 44 76.34 27.23 8.27
N SER A 45 76.98 27.66 7.18
CA SER A 45 77.90 26.93 6.29
C SER A 45 79.36 26.90 6.80
N PRO A 46 80.27 26.11 6.18
CA PRO A 46 81.46 25.56 6.85
C PRO A 46 82.76 26.35 6.61
N ARG A 47 83.76 26.17 7.50
CA ARG A 47 85.17 26.52 7.24
C ARG A 47 86.12 25.36 7.56
N ARG A 48 87.08 25.16 6.66
CA ARG A 48 88.18 24.18 6.65
C ARG A 48 89.32 24.53 7.63
N ARG A 49 89.93 23.51 8.25
CA ARG A 49 91.38 23.14 8.30
C ARG A 49 91.59 22.10 9.41
N ALA A 50 92.01 20.88 9.06
CA ALA A 50 93.39 20.35 9.06
C ALA A 50 93.92 19.97 10.45
N GLY A 51 94.24 18.68 10.66
CA GLY A 51 94.94 18.20 11.86
C GLY A 51 94.76 16.69 12.08
N ALA A 52 95.87 15.96 12.01
CA ALA A 52 95.98 14.50 12.00
C ALA A 52 95.58 13.77 13.30
N ALA A 53 95.43 12.45 13.12
CA ALA A 53 95.82 11.34 14.01
C ALA A 53 94.75 10.74 14.95
N GLY A 54 94.60 9.41 14.83
CA GLY A 54 94.41 8.54 15.98
C GLY A 54 93.08 7.78 16.08
N GLY A 55 93.01 6.64 15.39
CA GLY A 55 92.63 5.35 15.99
C GLY A 55 91.19 5.11 16.50
N HIS A 56 90.56 4.08 15.89
CA HIS A 56 89.68 3.08 16.52
C HIS A 56 88.32 3.61 17.06
N GLU A 57 87.13 3.19 16.62
CA GLU A 57 86.64 1.91 16.12
C GLU A 57 85.44 2.13 15.18
N GLN A 58 85.36 1.32 14.11
CA GLN A 58 84.12 1.09 13.36
C GLN A 58 83.32 -0.02 14.04
N GLY A 59 82.04 0.23 14.30
CA GLY A 59 81.08 -0.83 14.61
C GLY A 59 79.70 -0.28 14.97
N GLY A 60 78.79 -0.18 13.98
CA GLY A 60 77.34 -0.08 14.25
C GLY A 60 76.60 1.21 13.86
N GLY A 61 77.21 2.13 13.12
CA GLY A 61 76.64 3.48 12.91
C GLY A 61 75.63 3.67 11.76
N LEU A 62 75.43 2.70 10.86
CA LEU A 62 74.71 2.94 9.59
C LEU A 62 73.37 2.19 9.41
N ASP A 63 73.04 1.21 10.28
CA ASP A 63 71.79 0.43 10.15
C ASP A 63 70.61 1.06 10.93
N TRP A 64 70.89 1.72 12.05
CA TRP A 64 69.86 2.36 12.88
C TRP A 64 69.21 3.58 12.19
N ALA A 65 69.99 4.36 11.43
CA ALA A 65 69.49 5.52 10.69
C ALA A 65 68.52 5.10 9.56
N ARG A 66 68.86 4.04 8.80
CA ARG A 66 67.98 3.47 7.77
C ARG A 66 66.70 2.87 8.36
N ARG A 67 66.79 2.24 9.53
CA ARG A 67 65.59 1.73 10.26
C ARG A 67 64.68 2.86 10.73
N ILE A 68 65.23 3.98 11.19
CA ILE A 68 64.45 5.16 11.57
C ILE A 68 63.75 5.76 10.35
N GLU A 69 64.45 5.94 9.24
CA GLU A 69 63.84 6.43 7.99
C GLU A 69 62.67 5.53 7.56
N LEU A 70 62.87 4.21 7.57
CA LEU A 70 61.85 3.25 7.17
C LEU A 70 60.62 3.27 8.11
N VAL A 71 60.84 3.39 9.42
CA VAL A 71 59.76 3.56 10.40
C VAL A 71 59.01 4.87 10.18
N THR A 72 59.71 5.98 9.91
CA THR A 72 59.06 7.28 9.66
C THR A 72 58.21 7.27 8.39
N VAL A 73 58.69 6.61 7.32
CA VAL A 73 57.93 6.44 6.07
C VAL A 73 56.68 5.58 6.29
N VAL A 74 56.80 4.49 7.05
CA VAL A 74 55.66 3.62 7.37
C VAL A 74 54.62 4.36 8.23
N VAL A 75 55.07 5.11 9.24
CA VAL A 75 54.17 5.93 10.08
C VAL A 75 53.47 7.00 9.24
N ALA A 76 54.20 7.70 8.37
CA ALA A 76 53.62 8.69 7.47
C ALA A 76 52.59 8.07 6.51
N ALA A 77 52.87 6.88 5.97
CA ALA A 77 51.94 6.15 5.12
C ALA A 77 50.67 5.73 5.86
N VAL A 78 50.78 5.21 7.09
CA VAL A 78 49.62 4.83 7.91
C VAL A 78 48.76 6.05 8.25
N VAL A 79 49.37 7.17 8.61
CA VAL A 79 48.65 8.43 8.89
C VAL A 79 47.94 8.94 7.63
N ALA A 80 48.58 8.87 6.46
CA ALA A 80 47.96 9.26 5.20
C ALA A 80 46.76 8.37 4.83
N VAL A 81 46.87 7.04 4.99
CA VAL A 81 45.78 6.10 4.75
C VAL A 81 44.63 6.32 5.73
N ALA A 82 44.93 6.52 7.02
CA ALA A 82 43.91 6.84 8.02
C ALA A 82 43.21 8.18 7.74
N GLY A 83 43.96 9.19 7.29
CA GLY A 83 43.42 10.48 6.87
C GLY A 83 42.53 10.38 5.63
N LEU A 84 42.93 9.59 4.63
CA LEU A 84 42.10 9.29 3.45
C LEU A 84 40.85 8.51 3.81
N TRP A 85 40.95 7.53 4.70
CA TRP A 85 39.81 6.77 5.21
C TRP A 85 38.85 7.67 5.98
N TYR A 86 39.36 8.48 6.93
CA TYR A 86 38.55 9.43 7.69
C TYR A 86 37.90 10.48 6.81
N SER A 87 38.63 11.03 5.83
CA SER A 87 38.10 11.96 4.82
C SER A 87 37.01 11.31 3.97
N ASN A 88 37.20 10.06 3.53
CA ASN A 88 36.19 9.31 2.79
C ASN A 88 34.95 9.00 3.66
N VAL A 89 35.12 8.70 4.94
CA VAL A 89 34.00 8.52 5.89
C VAL A 89 33.24 9.84 6.08
N GLN A 90 33.95 10.95 6.33
CA GLN A 90 33.34 12.28 6.48
C GLN A 90 32.65 12.77 5.19
N ALA A 91 33.26 12.54 4.02
CA ALA A 91 32.66 12.89 2.74
C ALA A 91 31.39 12.07 2.46
N ARG A 92 31.32 10.82 2.93
CA ARG A 92 30.09 10.00 2.86
C ARG A 92 29.00 10.54 3.78
N GLU A 93 29.35 10.98 4.99
CA GLU A 93 28.39 11.60 5.93
C GLU A 93 27.83 12.92 5.39
N GLN A 94 28.68 13.77 4.79
CA GLN A 94 28.26 15.03 4.17
C GLN A 94 27.36 14.82 2.94
N ARG A 95 27.72 13.89 2.05
CA ARG A 95 26.88 13.56 0.89
C ARG A 95 25.53 12.95 1.28
N ALA A 96 25.50 12.15 2.35
CA ALA A 96 24.26 11.59 2.86
C ALA A 96 23.32 12.69 3.38
N THR A 97 23.86 13.70 4.08
CA THR A 97 23.07 14.83 4.59
C THR A 97 22.61 15.79 3.48
N GLU A 98 23.44 16.05 2.47
CA GLU A 98 23.04 16.85 1.29
C GLU A 98 21.93 16.13 0.48
N TYR A 99 22.05 14.82 0.30
CA TYR A 99 21.06 14.02 -0.43
C TYR A 99 19.72 13.94 0.32
N GLU A 100 19.72 13.73 1.63
CA GLU A 100 18.50 13.78 2.46
C GLU A 100 17.84 15.18 2.45
N GLY A 101 18.63 16.25 2.44
CA GLY A 101 18.13 17.62 2.31
C GLY A 101 17.37 17.85 1.00
N GLN A 102 17.93 17.39 -0.13
CA GLN A 102 17.29 17.53 -1.44
C GLN A 102 15.96 16.78 -1.55
N ILE A 103 15.85 15.59 -0.97
CA ILE A 103 14.58 14.84 -0.94
C ILE A 103 13.54 15.58 -0.11
N THR A 104 13.95 16.11 1.06
CA THR A 104 13.06 16.89 1.94
C THR A 104 12.54 18.15 1.25
N ASP A 105 13.40 18.88 0.53
CA ASP A 105 13.01 20.08 -0.21
C ASP A 105 12.06 19.75 -1.37
N ARG A 106 12.37 18.70 -2.16
CA ARG A 106 11.49 18.21 -3.24
C ARG A 106 10.13 17.77 -2.71
N TYR A 107 10.12 17.09 -1.57
CA TYR A 107 8.89 16.63 -0.91
C TYR A 107 8.05 17.81 -0.43
N THR A 108 8.67 18.80 0.21
CA THR A 108 7.99 20.01 0.69
C THR A 108 7.34 20.77 -0.47
N ALA A 109 8.09 21.02 -1.55
CA ALA A 109 7.57 21.68 -2.74
C ALA A 109 6.44 20.87 -3.41
N ALA A 110 6.55 19.53 -3.45
CA ALA A 110 5.51 18.69 -4.02
C ALA A 110 4.21 18.73 -3.20
N VAL A 111 4.29 18.76 -1.87
CA VAL A 111 3.13 18.89 -0.97
C VAL A 111 2.52 20.29 -1.04
N GLU A 112 3.33 21.34 -1.14
CA GLU A 112 2.83 22.71 -1.38
C GLU A 112 2.01 22.79 -2.66
N ASN A 113 2.50 22.17 -3.74
CA ASN A 113 1.78 22.09 -5.02
C ASN A 113 0.44 21.35 -4.93
N LEU A 114 0.27 20.40 -4.00
CA LEU A 114 -1.03 19.71 -3.81
C LEU A 114 -2.11 20.65 -3.27
N GLY A 115 -1.72 21.73 -2.57
CA GLY A 115 -2.66 22.71 -2.00
C GLY A 115 -3.03 23.83 -2.95
N ASP A 116 -2.56 23.80 -4.20
CA ASP A 116 -2.79 24.88 -5.17
C ASP A 116 -4.16 24.78 -5.85
N ASP A 117 -4.78 25.92 -6.15
CA ASP A 117 -6.09 25.97 -6.83
C ASP A 117 -6.00 25.50 -8.29
N ALA A 118 -4.84 25.62 -8.94
CA ALA A 118 -4.62 25.21 -10.31
C ALA A 118 -4.33 23.72 -10.44
N ILE A 119 -5.15 23.02 -11.22
CA ILE A 119 -5.02 21.57 -11.45
C ILE A 119 -3.65 21.17 -12.02
N ASP A 120 -3.06 21.99 -12.90
CA ASP A 120 -1.74 21.73 -13.48
C ASP A 120 -0.63 21.71 -12.43
N VAL A 121 -0.75 22.55 -11.39
CA VAL A 121 0.19 22.62 -10.27
C VAL A 121 0.03 21.38 -9.38
N ARG A 122 -1.23 21.01 -9.05
CA ARG A 122 -1.51 19.79 -8.27
C ARG A 122 -1.01 18.53 -8.96
N LEU A 123 -1.23 18.40 -10.28
CA LEU A 123 -0.67 17.32 -11.09
C LEU A 123 0.86 17.28 -11.02
N GLY A 124 1.51 18.45 -11.10
CA GLY A 124 2.95 18.58 -10.89
C GLY A 124 3.41 18.06 -9.52
N GLY A 125 2.66 18.38 -8.46
CA GLY A 125 2.87 17.85 -7.11
C GLY A 125 2.73 16.32 -7.03
N ILE A 126 1.65 15.77 -7.57
CA ILE A 126 1.37 14.32 -7.57
C ILE A 126 2.50 13.55 -8.28
N TYR A 127 2.92 13.97 -9.47
CA TYR A 127 3.99 13.29 -10.20
C TYR A 127 5.38 13.54 -9.59
N ALA A 128 5.59 14.67 -8.90
CA ALA A 128 6.80 14.87 -8.12
C ALA A 128 6.87 13.89 -6.93
N LEU A 129 5.75 13.68 -6.22
CA LEU A 129 5.64 12.67 -5.17
C LEU A 129 5.88 11.26 -5.71
N GLN A 130 5.32 10.91 -6.88
CA GLN A 130 5.60 9.62 -7.52
C GLN A 130 7.11 9.42 -7.74
N ARG A 131 7.82 10.43 -8.24
CA ARG A 131 9.28 10.34 -8.45
C ARG A 131 10.02 10.16 -7.13
N ILE A 132 9.65 10.90 -6.09
CA ILE A 132 10.26 10.75 -4.75
C ILE A 132 10.00 9.34 -4.20
N MET A 133 8.79 8.80 -4.39
CA MET A 133 8.39 7.46 -3.98
C MET A 133 9.20 6.35 -4.67
N GLN A 134 9.66 6.60 -5.90
CA GLN A 134 10.57 5.71 -6.65
C GLN A 134 12.03 5.87 -6.21
N ASP A 135 12.46 7.10 -5.92
CA ASP A 135 13.82 7.44 -5.51
C ASP A 135 14.12 7.03 -4.06
N SER A 136 13.10 7.00 -3.18
CA SER A 136 13.23 6.77 -1.74
C SER A 136 12.23 5.77 -1.19
N VAL A 137 12.69 4.53 -0.96
CA VAL A 137 11.91 3.47 -0.28
C VAL A 137 11.48 3.91 1.13
N ARG A 138 12.29 4.73 1.80
CA ARG A 138 12.00 5.23 3.16
C ARG A 138 10.77 6.13 3.18
N ASP A 139 10.58 6.96 2.15
CA ASP A 139 9.50 7.96 2.09
C ASP A 139 8.23 7.42 1.42
N HIS A 140 8.33 6.25 0.78
CA HIS A 140 7.22 5.58 0.08
C HIS A 140 5.94 5.47 0.90
N PRO A 141 5.93 4.96 2.16
CA PRO A 141 4.71 4.87 2.96
C PRO A 141 4.06 6.24 3.25
N THR A 142 4.90 7.26 3.49
CA THR A 142 4.43 8.62 3.77
C THR A 142 3.73 9.21 2.54
N ILE A 143 4.30 8.99 1.36
CA ILE A 143 3.74 9.47 0.09
C ILE A 143 2.40 8.81 -0.21
N VAL A 144 2.28 7.50 0.02
CA VAL A 144 0.99 6.81 -0.13
C VAL A 144 -0.05 7.42 0.79
N ASN A 145 0.28 7.69 2.06
CA ASN A 145 -0.65 8.31 3.00
C ASN A 145 -1.06 9.73 2.57
N VAL A 146 -0.14 10.53 2.02
CA VAL A 146 -0.45 11.86 1.50
C VAL A 146 -1.38 11.79 0.30
N LEU A 147 -1.10 10.92 -0.68
CA LEU A 147 -1.95 10.77 -1.87
C LEU A 147 -3.33 10.23 -1.52
N THR A 148 -3.39 9.31 -0.56
CA THR A 148 -4.65 8.79 0.00
C THR A 148 -5.49 9.90 0.65
N ALA A 149 -4.86 10.71 1.51
CA ALA A 149 -5.52 11.86 2.13
C ALA A 149 -5.95 12.93 1.11
N TYR A 150 -5.15 13.11 0.06
CA TYR A 150 -5.47 14.00 -1.06
C TYR A 150 -6.75 13.55 -1.76
N ILE A 151 -6.85 12.26 -2.14
CA ILE A 151 -8.05 11.71 -2.79
C ILE A 151 -9.29 11.89 -1.89
N ARG A 152 -9.19 11.53 -0.61
CA ARG A 152 -10.30 11.69 0.34
C ARG A 152 -10.78 13.14 0.53
N SER A 153 -9.89 14.11 0.36
CA SER A 153 -10.24 15.53 0.49
C SER A 153 -10.79 16.15 -0.80
N HIS A 154 -10.37 15.64 -1.96
CA HIS A 154 -10.77 16.15 -3.28
C HIS A 154 -11.90 15.37 -3.92
N ALA A 155 -12.21 14.17 -3.41
CA ALA A 155 -13.35 13.36 -3.83
C ALA A 155 -14.13 12.82 -2.61
N PRO A 156 -14.66 13.68 -1.72
CA PRO A 156 -15.46 13.22 -0.60
C PRO A 156 -16.85 12.77 -1.07
N LEU A 157 -17.31 11.60 -0.62
CA LEU A 157 -18.69 11.19 -0.84
C LEU A 157 -19.64 12.16 -0.09
N PRO A 158 -20.57 12.84 -0.78
CA PRO A 158 -21.48 13.79 -0.13
C PRO A 158 -22.26 13.12 1.01
N GLU A 159 -22.34 13.78 2.16
CA GLU A 159 -23.24 13.31 3.22
C GLU A 159 -24.68 13.34 2.70
N ALA A 160 -25.41 12.22 2.86
CA ALA A 160 -26.80 12.15 2.44
C ALA A 160 -27.57 13.34 3.05
N PRO A 161 -28.36 14.09 2.26
CA PRO A 161 -29.08 15.24 2.77
C PRO A 161 -29.98 14.78 3.94
N ARG A 162 -29.83 15.45 5.09
CA ARG A 162 -30.70 15.22 6.25
C ARG A 162 -32.13 15.42 5.79
N ARG A 163 -32.94 14.35 5.77
CA ARG A 163 -34.33 14.30 5.30
C ARG A 163 -35.06 15.64 5.54
N SER A 164 -35.07 16.49 4.52
CA SER A 164 -36.03 17.58 4.36
C SER A 164 -36.91 17.22 3.17
N ALA A 165 -38.20 17.57 3.26
CA ALA A 165 -39.24 17.22 2.30
C ALA A 165 -39.03 17.83 0.89
N GLU A 166 -37.95 18.56 0.67
CA GLU A 166 -37.58 19.21 -0.59
C GLU A 166 -36.68 18.32 -1.48
N ALA A 167 -36.20 17.18 -0.96
CA ALA A 167 -35.27 16.30 -1.67
C ALA A 167 -35.93 15.40 -2.74
N GLU A 168 -37.26 15.38 -2.85
CA GLU A 168 -37.96 14.53 -3.84
C GLU A 168 -37.97 15.14 -5.25
N ASP A 169 -37.90 16.46 -5.38
CA ASP A 169 -37.84 17.14 -6.69
C ASP A 169 -36.43 17.14 -7.32
N GLN A 170 -35.37 16.91 -6.53
CA GLN A 170 -33.99 16.80 -7.03
C GLN A 170 -33.65 15.43 -7.65
N LYS A 171 -34.55 14.45 -7.60
CA LYS A 171 -34.38 13.11 -8.19
C LYS A 171 -34.21 13.08 -9.71
N LYS A 172 -34.39 14.22 -10.40
CA LYS A 172 -34.27 14.33 -11.86
C LYS A 172 -32.96 14.94 -12.36
N GLU A 173 -32.08 15.35 -11.45
CA GLU A 173 -30.83 16.05 -11.81
C GLU A 173 -29.59 15.40 -11.17
N GLN A 174 -29.63 14.09 -10.92
CA GLN A 174 -28.42 13.31 -10.67
C GLN A 174 -27.67 13.20 -12.00
N SER A 175 -26.99 14.29 -12.33
CA SER A 175 -26.08 14.48 -13.45
C SER A 175 -25.21 13.25 -13.67
N LYS A 176 -24.92 12.96 -14.95
CA LYS A 176 -23.97 11.96 -15.45
C LYS A 176 -22.91 11.56 -14.43
N PRO A 177 -22.54 10.27 -14.30
CA PRO A 177 -21.34 9.91 -13.56
C PRO A 177 -20.19 10.73 -14.15
N THR A 178 -19.74 11.71 -13.39
CA THR A 178 -18.55 12.49 -13.73
C THR A 178 -17.40 11.62 -13.25
N GLU A 179 -16.60 11.16 -14.20
CA GLU A 179 -15.27 10.63 -13.93
C GLU A 179 -14.56 11.50 -12.88
N PRO A 180 -13.65 10.94 -12.07
CA PRO A 180 -12.92 11.72 -11.08
C PRO A 180 -12.18 12.89 -11.75
N ASP A 181 -12.01 13.98 -11.02
CA ASP A 181 -11.16 15.08 -11.49
C ASP A 181 -9.75 14.54 -11.84
N ALA A 182 -9.10 15.15 -12.83
CA ALA A 182 -7.90 14.58 -13.44
C ALA A 182 -6.74 14.38 -12.44
N ASP A 183 -6.67 15.22 -11.41
CA ASP A 183 -5.73 15.12 -10.29
C ASP A 183 -6.07 13.98 -9.33
N VAL A 184 -7.36 13.74 -9.02
CA VAL A 184 -7.81 12.57 -8.28
C VAL A 184 -7.45 11.30 -9.04
N GLN A 185 -7.74 11.24 -10.34
CA GLN A 185 -7.38 10.10 -11.20
C GLN A 185 -5.87 9.91 -11.28
N ALA A 186 -5.08 10.99 -11.33
CA ALA A 186 -3.61 10.91 -11.30
C ALA A 186 -3.10 10.34 -9.96
N ALA A 187 -3.66 10.78 -8.83
CA ALA A 187 -3.30 10.26 -7.52
C ALA A 187 -3.65 8.77 -7.39
N LEU A 188 -4.85 8.36 -7.83
CA LEU A 188 -5.27 6.95 -7.89
C LEU A 188 -4.32 6.12 -8.76
N SER A 189 -3.93 6.64 -9.92
CA SER A 189 -3.01 5.95 -10.84
C SER A 189 -1.61 5.76 -10.22
N VAL A 190 -1.12 6.76 -9.48
CA VAL A 190 0.16 6.66 -8.76
C VAL A 190 0.08 5.64 -7.64
N LEU A 191 -1.01 5.62 -6.87
CA LEU A 191 -1.24 4.63 -5.82
C LEU A 191 -1.34 3.21 -6.40
N GLY A 192 -2.16 3.01 -7.42
CA GLY A 192 -2.42 1.70 -8.01
C GLY A 192 -1.20 1.08 -8.70
N ARG A 193 -0.29 1.89 -9.25
CA ARG A 193 0.94 1.42 -9.93
C ARG A 193 2.19 1.46 -9.04
N ARG A 194 2.05 1.73 -7.75
CA ARG A 194 3.18 1.74 -6.81
C ARG A 194 3.76 0.33 -6.66
N ASN A 195 4.95 0.23 -6.04
CA ASN A 195 5.53 -1.07 -5.71
C ASN A 195 5.13 -1.47 -4.28
N PRO A 196 4.20 -2.41 -4.09
CA PRO A 196 3.67 -2.79 -2.77
C PRO A 196 4.75 -3.40 -1.84
N ILE A 197 5.87 -3.89 -2.39
CA ILE A 197 7.00 -4.40 -1.59
C ILE A 197 7.56 -3.30 -0.67
N HIS A 198 7.39 -2.02 -1.04
CA HIS A 198 7.87 -0.88 -0.29
C HIS A 198 6.88 -0.33 0.75
N ASP A 199 5.66 -0.89 0.84
CA ASP A 199 4.63 -0.46 1.79
C ASP A 199 4.99 -0.81 3.25
N ALA A 200 5.97 -1.72 3.44
CA ALA A 200 6.58 -2.09 4.72
C ALA A 200 5.58 -2.50 5.84
N GLY A 201 4.36 -2.94 5.46
CA GLY A 201 3.27 -3.27 6.40
C GLY A 201 2.81 -2.09 7.27
N ARG A 202 3.19 -0.86 6.93
CA ARG A 202 2.83 0.39 7.64
C ARG A 202 1.93 1.29 6.81
N THR A 203 1.68 0.90 5.57
CA THR A 203 0.90 1.65 4.61
C THR A 203 -0.47 1.01 4.52
N TRP A 204 -1.50 1.83 4.58
CA TRP A 204 -2.89 1.43 4.44
C TRP A 204 -3.50 2.40 3.44
N ILE A 205 -3.98 1.88 2.31
CA ILE A 205 -4.74 2.70 1.37
C ILE A 205 -6.12 2.92 1.99
N ASP A 206 -6.34 4.13 2.47
CA ASP A 206 -7.59 4.56 3.09
C ASP A 206 -8.45 5.38 2.13
N LEU A 207 -9.35 4.73 1.41
CA LEU A 207 -10.29 5.34 0.47
C LEU A 207 -11.74 5.24 0.95
N HIS A 208 -11.95 5.06 2.27
CA HIS A 208 -13.31 4.96 2.81
C HIS A 208 -14.12 6.21 2.48
N ARG A 209 -15.37 5.99 2.09
CA ARG A 209 -16.33 7.06 1.72
C ARG A 209 -15.75 8.07 0.72
N ALA A 210 -14.85 7.64 -0.17
CA ALA A 210 -14.44 8.43 -1.32
C ALA A 210 -15.46 8.28 -2.46
N ASP A 211 -15.63 9.34 -3.23
CA ASP A 211 -16.38 9.35 -4.49
C ASP A 211 -15.43 8.97 -5.64
N LEU A 212 -15.47 7.72 -6.05
CA LEU A 212 -14.59 7.11 -7.05
C LEU A 212 -15.40 6.66 -8.28
N ARG A 213 -16.53 7.32 -8.55
CA ARG A 213 -17.41 6.99 -9.66
C ARG A 213 -16.68 7.13 -10.98
N GLY A 214 -16.75 6.09 -11.81
CA GLY A 214 -16.09 6.08 -13.12
C GLY A 214 -14.56 6.13 -13.06
N ALA A 215 -13.94 5.93 -11.90
CA ALA A 215 -12.48 5.90 -11.78
C ALA A 215 -11.89 4.74 -12.60
N ASP A 216 -10.75 5.00 -13.25
CA ASP A 216 -9.94 3.93 -13.86
C ASP A 216 -8.93 3.42 -12.84
N LEU A 217 -9.16 2.21 -12.35
CA LEU A 217 -8.35 1.48 -11.40
C LEU A 217 -7.89 0.14 -11.99
N SER A 218 -7.95 0.00 -13.32
CA SER A 218 -7.56 -1.22 -14.02
C SER A 218 -6.13 -1.63 -13.67
N SER A 219 -5.96 -2.91 -13.32
CA SER A 219 -4.67 -3.48 -12.91
C SER A 219 -3.99 -2.79 -11.72
N ALA A 220 -4.73 -2.00 -10.92
CA ALA A 220 -4.20 -1.38 -9.71
C ALA A 220 -4.00 -2.41 -8.60
N ASP A 221 -2.98 -2.20 -7.76
CA ASP A 221 -2.85 -2.88 -6.47
C ASP A 221 -3.57 -2.07 -5.38
N LEU A 222 -4.74 -2.57 -4.99
CA LEU A 222 -5.55 -2.11 -3.87
C LEU A 222 -5.74 -3.24 -2.84
N SER A 223 -4.78 -4.18 -2.78
CA SER A 223 -4.82 -5.27 -1.82
C SER A 223 -4.91 -4.72 -0.39
N SER A 224 -5.82 -5.28 0.41
CA SER A 224 -6.11 -4.87 1.79
C SER A 224 -6.50 -3.39 1.97
N ALA A 225 -6.93 -2.69 0.91
CA ALA A 225 -7.39 -1.30 1.00
C ALA A 225 -8.71 -1.17 1.78
N ASP A 226 -8.91 -0.03 2.44
CA ASP A 226 -10.21 0.37 3.01
C ASP A 226 -11.00 1.17 2.00
N LEU A 227 -12.05 0.56 1.49
CA LEU A 227 -13.00 1.15 0.55
C LEU A 227 -14.40 1.18 1.15
N ARG A 228 -14.52 1.14 2.49
CA ARG A 228 -15.81 1.08 3.17
C ARG A 228 -16.69 2.26 2.80
N GLY A 229 -17.89 1.94 2.31
CA GLY A 229 -18.85 2.95 1.87
C GLY A 229 -18.36 3.87 0.75
N ALA A 230 -17.28 3.51 0.03
CA ALA A 230 -16.86 4.25 -1.16
C ALA A 230 -17.90 4.09 -2.29
N ASP A 231 -18.00 5.09 -3.15
CA ASP A 231 -18.87 5.06 -4.32
C ASP A 231 -18.01 4.82 -5.57
N LEU A 232 -18.02 3.59 -6.06
CA LEU A 232 -17.27 3.07 -7.21
C LEU A 232 -18.22 2.79 -8.39
N ARG A 233 -19.39 3.44 -8.46
CA ARG A 233 -20.35 3.21 -9.55
C ARG A 233 -19.69 3.44 -10.91
N GLY A 234 -19.78 2.43 -11.77
CA GLY A 234 -19.22 2.47 -13.12
C GLY A 234 -17.69 2.59 -13.18
N ALA A 235 -16.97 2.37 -12.09
CA ALA A 235 -15.50 2.34 -12.10
C ALA A 235 -14.99 1.15 -12.93
N THR A 236 -13.81 1.31 -13.52
CA THR A 236 -13.09 0.24 -14.22
C THR A 236 -12.05 -0.37 -13.27
N LEU A 237 -12.30 -1.59 -12.83
CA LEU A 237 -11.52 -2.38 -11.88
C LEU A 237 -11.07 -3.73 -12.50
N GLY A 238 -11.00 -3.78 -13.83
CA GLY A 238 -10.57 -4.98 -14.55
C GLY A 238 -9.15 -5.38 -14.16
N SER A 239 -8.97 -6.65 -13.80
CA SER A 239 -7.69 -7.20 -13.32
C SER A 239 -7.07 -6.47 -12.11
N THR A 240 -7.86 -5.73 -11.34
CA THR A 240 -7.41 -5.06 -10.11
C THR A 240 -7.19 -6.09 -9.00
N ASP A 241 -6.13 -5.92 -8.21
CA ASP A 241 -5.93 -6.67 -6.97
C ASP A 241 -6.67 -5.94 -5.83
N LEU A 242 -7.77 -6.54 -5.38
CA LEU A 242 -8.59 -6.15 -4.23
C LEU A 242 -8.55 -7.25 -3.15
N SER A 243 -7.54 -8.13 -3.17
CA SER A 243 -7.44 -9.25 -2.25
C SER A 243 -7.42 -8.74 -0.79
N GLY A 244 -8.32 -9.28 0.03
CA GLY A 244 -8.49 -8.86 1.43
C GLY A 244 -8.96 -7.41 1.65
N ALA A 245 -9.40 -6.69 0.62
CA ALA A 245 -9.90 -5.32 0.76
C ALA A 245 -11.20 -5.26 1.58
N ASP A 246 -11.41 -4.16 2.29
CA ASP A 246 -12.64 -3.88 3.03
C ASP A 246 -13.57 -2.99 2.20
N LEU A 247 -14.56 -3.62 1.56
CA LEU A 247 -15.57 -3.01 0.69
C LEU A 247 -16.96 -2.96 1.36
N LEU A 248 -17.02 -3.10 2.69
CA LEU A 248 -18.26 -3.10 3.48
C LEU A 248 -19.12 -1.90 3.09
N MET A 249 -20.36 -2.16 2.67
CA MET A 249 -21.36 -1.16 2.28
C MET A 249 -20.93 -0.22 1.13
N ALA A 250 -19.91 -0.57 0.34
CA ALA A 250 -19.51 0.18 -0.85
C ALA A 250 -20.58 0.08 -1.96
N ASN A 251 -20.54 1.02 -2.91
CA ASN A 251 -21.40 1.00 -4.11
C ASN A 251 -20.58 0.73 -5.35
N LEU A 252 -20.69 -0.47 -5.91
CA LEU A 252 -20.02 -0.96 -7.11
C LEU A 252 -21.02 -1.19 -8.27
N ARG A 253 -22.20 -0.56 -8.22
CA ARG A 253 -23.23 -0.74 -9.25
C ARG A 253 -22.67 -0.41 -10.64
N GLY A 254 -22.78 -1.38 -11.55
CA GLY A 254 -22.31 -1.26 -12.93
C GLY A 254 -20.80 -1.10 -13.09
N ALA A 255 -20.00 -1.34 -12.04
CA ALA A 255 -18.55 -1.37 -12.15
C ALA A 255 -18.08 -2.58 -12.97
N ASP A 256 -16.94 -2.45 -13.63
CA ASP A 256 -16.26 -3.53 -14.34
C ASP A 256 -15.17 -4.12 -13.44
N LEU A 257 -15.37 -5.34 -12.93
CA LEU A 257 -14.43 -6.12 -12.11
C LEU A 257 -14.04 -7.41 -12.83
N ASP A 258 -14.10 -7.45 -14.17
CA ASP A 258 -13.70 -8.63 -14.94
C ASP A 258 -12.22 -8.99 -14.62
N ASP A 259 -11.97 -10.28 -14.37
CA ASP A 259 -10.66 -10.82 -13.97
C ASP A 259 -10.04 -10.22 -12.69
N ALA A 260 -10.80 -9.48 -11.87
CA ALA A 260 -10.30 -8.91 -10.61
C ALA A 260 -10.05 -9.98 -9.52
N ASP A 261 -9.08 -9.75 -8.66
CA ASP A 261 -8.86 -10.56 -7.46
C ASP A 261 -9.56 -9.90 -6.26
N LEU A 262 -10.66 -10.49 -5.81
CA LEU A 262 -11.43 -10.13 -4.61
C LEU A 262 -11.31 -11.22 -3.53
N SER A 263 -10.28 -12.06 -3.60
CA SER A 263 -10.12 -13.19 -2.69
C SER A 263 -10.03 -12.68 -1.24
N SER A 264 -10.79 -13.31 -0.34
CA SER A 264 -10.91 -12.91 1.07
C SER A 264 -11.37 -11.46 1.34
N ALA A 265 -11.92 -10.74 0.34
CA ALA A 265 -12.43 -9.38 0.55
C ALA A 265 -13.72 -9.36 1.37
N ASP A 266 -13.95 -8.27 2.10
CA ASP A 266 -15.20 -8.01 2.82
C ASP A 266 -16.16 -7.18 1.96
N LEU A 267 -17.17 -7.82 1.39
CA LEU A 267 -18.18 -7.26 0.49
C LEU A 267 -19.57 -7.25 1.14
N ARG A 268 -19.64 -7.27 2.49
CA ARG A 268 -20.93 -7.34 3.18
C ARG A 268 -21.76 -6.09 2.91
N GLY A 269 -23.02 -6.29 2.52
CA GLY A 269 -23.95 -5.19 2.20
C GLY A 269 -23.56 -4.30 1.02
N THR A 270 -22.57 -4.70 0.22
CA THR A 270 -22.14 -3.97 -0.98
C THR A 270 -23.20 -4.04 -2.09
N ASP A 271 -23.40 -2.94 -2.82
CA ASP A 271 -24.24 -2.91 -4.02
C ASP A 271 -23.39 -3.24 -5.27
N LEU A 272 -23.53 -4.44 -5.80
CA LEU A 272 -22.89 -4.96 -7.02
C LEU A 272 -23.91 -5.09 -8.17
N THR A 273 -25.05 -4.39 -8.09
CA THR A 273 -26.11 -4.51 -9.11
C THR A 273 -25.55 -4.22 -10.51
N GLY A 274 -25.68 -5.19 -11.42
CA GLY A 274 -25.22 -5.07 -12.81
C GLY A 274 -23.71 -4.94 -13.00
N ALA A 275 -22.90 -5.25 -11.97
CA ALA A 275 -21.45 -5.25 -12.10
C ALA A 275 -20.97 -6.42 -12.99
N GLY A 276 -19.88 -6.19 -13.74
CA GLY A 276 -19.14 -7.24 -14.45
C GLY A 276 -18.13 -7.88 -13.50
N LEU A 277 -18.19 -9.19 -13.30
CA LEU A 277 -17.32 -9.99 -12.42
C LEU A 277 -16.87 -11.27 -13.15
N ARG A 278 -16.74 -11.21 -14.48
CA ARG A 278 -16.42 -12.40 -15.27
C ARG A 278 -15.03 -12.88 -14.90
N ALA A 279 -14.92 -14.17 -14.60
CA ALA A 279 -13.67 -14.80 -14.16
C ALA A 279 -12.97 -14.14 -12.95
N ALA A 280 -13.67 -13.28 -12.20
CA ALA A 280 -13.14 -12.71 -10.97
C ALA A 280 -12.93 -13.79 -9.90
N ASP A 281 -11.90 -13.63 -9.08
CA ASP A 281 -11.64 -14.50 -7.93
C ASP A 281 -12.28 -13.91 -6.67
N LEU A 282 -13.33 -14.54 -6.17
CA LEU A 282 -14.01 -14.22 -4.91
C LEU A 282 -13.81 -15.35 -3.88
N THR A 283 -12.74 -16.13 -3.99
CA THR A 283 -12.47 -17.24 -3.09
C THR A 283 -12.38 -16.76 -1.65
N GLY A 284 -13.22 -17.30 -0.78
CA GLY A 284 -13.31 -16.93 0.64
C GLY A 284 -13.83 -15.51 0.91
N ALA A 285 -14.37 -14.80 -0.09
CA ALA A 285 -14.92 -13.47 0.11
C ALA A 285 -16.22 -13.49 0.94
N GLU A 286 -16.47 -12.42 1.70
CA GLU A 286 -17.66 -12.28 2.54
C GLU A 286 -18.70 -11.38 1.86
N LEU A 287 -19.73 -11.96 1.25
CA LEU A 287 -20.79 -11.26 0.51
C LEU A 287 -22.14 -11.27 1.25
N SER A 288 -22.14 -11.40 2.57
CA SER A 288 -23.39 -11.49 3.34
C SER A 288 -24.25 -10.23 3.12
N SER A 289 -25.51 -10.42 2.71
CA SER A 289 -26.46 -9.37 2.37
C SER A 289 -26.04 -8.42 1.22
N ALA A 290 -25.07 -8.82 0.40
CA ALA A 290 -24.72 -8.07 -0.82
C ALA A 290 -25.84 -8.12 -1.87
N ASP A 291 -25.95 -7.08 -2.67
CA ASP A 291 -26.89 -6.99 -3.80
C ASP A 291 -26.15 -7.26 -5.12
N LEU A 292 -26.33 -8.44 -5.70
CA LEU A 292 -25.70 -8.92 -6.92
C LEU A 292 -26.71 -9.06 -8.07
N ARG A 293 -27.84 -8.33 -8.00
CA ARG A 293 -28.87 -8.41 -9.04
C ARG A 293 -28.31 -8.05 -10.41
N ASP A 294 -28.68 -8.83 -11.42
CA ASP A 294 -28.24 -8.63 -12.80
C ASP A 294 -26.70 -8.62 -13.00
N ALA A 295 -25.91 -9.04 -12.00
CA ALA A 295 -24.45 -9.09 -12.09
C ALA A 295 -23.98 -10.23 -13.01
N ASP A 296 -22.86 -10.03 -13.69
CA ASP A 296 -22.25 -11.02 -14.58
C ASP A 296 -21.08 -11.71 -13.87
N LEU A 297 -21.34 -12.88 -13.29
CA LEU A 297 -20.37 -13.73 -12.56
C LEU A 297 -19.92 -14.93 -13.39
N ARG A 298 -19.98 -14.85 -14.73
CA ARG A 298 -19.64 -15.99 -15.59
C ARG A 298 -18.21 -16.46 -15.33
N GLY A 299 -18.06 -17.73 -14.98
CA GLY A 299 -16.77 -18.35 -14.67
C GLY A 299 -16.07 -17.84 -13.41
N ALA A 300 -16.73 -17.01 -12.58
CA ALA A 300 -16.14 -16.50 -11.35
C ALA A 300 -15.82 -17.62 -10.34
N GLY A 301 -14.76 -17.43 -9.55
CA GLY A 301 -14.39 -18.33 -8.46
C GLY A 301 -15.00 -17.87 -7.15
N LEU A 302 -16.05 -18.53 -6.65
CA LEU A 302 -16.69 -18.23 -5.36
C LEU A 302 -16.50 -19.36 -4.34
N ARG A 303 -15.38 -20.10 -4.43
CA ARG A 303 -15.11 -21.20 -3.50
C ARG A 303 -15.04 -20.66 -2.07
N ASP A 304 -15.68 -21.35 -1.14
CA ASP A 304 -15.71 -20.99 0.28
C ASP A 304 -16.30 -19.57 0.58
N ALA A 305 -16.96 -18.92 -0.40
CA ALA A 305 -17.52 -17.58 -0.22
C ALA A 305 -18.77 -17.57 0.68
N GLY A 306 -18.93 -16.49 1.47
CA GLY A 306 -20.05 -16.28 2.38
C GLY A 306 -21.18 -15.43 1.77
N LEU A 307 -22.18 -16.05 1.15
CA LEU A 307 -23.28 -15.37 0.42
C LEU A 307 -24.60 -15.33 1.21
N ARG A 308 -24.54 -15.33 2.54
CA ARG A 308 -25.73 -15.41 3.39
C ARG A 308 -26.67 -14.23 3.15
N GLY A 309 -27.91 -14.51 2.76
CA GLY A 309 -28.92 -13.49 2.51
C GLY A 309 -28.61 -12.56 1.32
N ALA A 310 -27.64 -12.90 0.46
CA ALA A 310 -27.34 -12.11 -0.72
C ALA A 310 -28.49 -12.15 -1.75
N ASP A 311 -28.68 -11.07 -2.49
CA ASP A 311 -29.66 -11.00 -3.58
C ASP A 311 -28.97 -11.28 -4.92
N LEU A 312 -29.19 -12.46 -5.49
CA LEU A 312 -28.57 -12.92 -6.74
C LEU A 312 -29.61 -12.98 -7.87
N ARG A 313 -30.75 -12.27 -7.74
CA ARG A 313 -31.82 -12.36 -8.75
C ARG A 313 -31.30 -11.94 -10.12
N ALA A 314 -31.59 -12.76 -11.12
CA ALA A 314 -31.16 -12.58 -12.49
C ALA A 314 -29.63 -12.46 -12.73
N ALA A 315 -28.79 -12.79 -11.74
CA ALA A 315 -27.35 -12.85 -11.93
C ALA A 315 -26.93 -14.00 -12.86
N ASP A 316 -25.93 -13.80 -13.69
CA ASP A 316 -25.36 -14.85 -14.54
C ASP A 316 -24.17 -15.52 -13.84
N LEU A 317 -24.37 -16.72 -13.31
CA LEU A 317 -23.33 -17.54 -12.65
C LEU A 317 -22.90 -18.72 -13.55
N THR A 318 -23.08 -18.60 -14.87
CA THR A 318 -22.77 -19.70 -15.80
C THR A 318 -21.31 -20.13 -15.63
N GLY A 319 -21.09 -21.40 -15.32
CA GLY A 319 -19.75 -21.97 -15.13
C GLY A 319 -18.99 -21.53 -13.87
N ALA A 320 -19.60 -20.76 -12.97
CA ALA A 320 -18.94 -20.31 -11.73
C ALA A 320 -18.63 -21.47 -10.76
N ASP A 321 -17.57 -21.36 -9.96
CA ASP A 321 -17.22 -22.32 -8.90
C ASP A 321 -17.73 -21.84 -7.55
N LEU A 322 -18.91 -22.30 -7.11
CA LEU A 322 -19.48 -22.04 -5.77
C LEU A 322 -19.21 -23.20 -4.80
N SER A 323 -18.17 -24.00 -5.03
CA SER A 323 -17.89 -25.15 -4.16
C SER A 323 -17.66 -24.68 -2.72
N SER A 324 -18.31 -25.37 -1.77
CA SER A 324 -18.25 -25.05 -0.34
C SER A 324 -18.78 -23.67 0.09
N ALA A 325 -19.37 -22.88 -0.81
CA ALA A 325 -19.95 -21.57 -0.46
C ALA A 325 -21.16 -21.70 0.49
N ASP A 326 -21.46 -20.64 1.26
CA ASP A 326 -22.68 -20.56 2.09
C ASP A 326 -23.74 -19.65 1.45
N LEU A 327 -24.72 -20.25 0.78
CA LEU A 327 -25.86 -19.55 0.17
C LEU A 327 -27.08 -19.48 1.10
N THR A 328 -26.95 -19.69 2.41
CA THR A 328 -28.11 -19.71 3.33
C THR A 328 -28.92 -18.42 3.23
N GLY A 329 -30.19 -18.53 2.82
CA GLY A 329 -31.10 -17.40 2.70
C GLY A 329 -30.88 -16.50 1.48
N ALA A 330 -29.92 -16.81 0.60
CA ALA A 330 -29.71 -16.08 -0.64
C ALA A 330 -30.90 -16.25 -1.62
N ASP A 331 -31.22 -15.20 -2.37
CA ASP A 331 -32.29 -15.20 -3.38
C ASP A 331 -31.73 -15.48 -4.77
N LEU A 332 -31.98 -16.69 -5.29
CA LEU A 332 -31.51 -17.15 -6.60
C LEU A 332 -32.58 -17.07 -7.71
N ARG A 333 -33.69 -16.34 -7.50
CA ARG A 333 -34.78 -16.31 -8.50
C ARG A 333 -34.28 -15.77 -9.84
N GLY A 334 -34.36 -16.60 -10.86
CA GLY A 334 -33.93 -16.25 -12.22
C GLY A 334 -32.41 -16.21 -12.42
N ALA A 335 -31.61 -16.54 -11.39
CA ALA A 335 -30.16 -16.65 -11.55
C ALA A 335 -29.80 -17.79 -12.53
N ASP A 336 -28.75 -17.61 -13.31
CA ASP A 336 -28.29 -18.63 -14.27
C ASP A 336 -27.13 -19.46 -13.69
N LEU A 337 -27.41 -20.70 -13.28
CA LEU A 337 -26.44 -21.62 -12.68
C LEU A 337 -26.00 -22.72 -13.65
N ARG A 338 -26.22 -22.55 -14.96
CA ARG A 338 -25.84 -23.55 -15.96
C ARG A 338 -24.34 -23.84 -15.89
N GLY A 339 -23.97 -25.11 -15.73
CA GLY A 339 -22.58 -25.52 -15.61
C GLY A 339 -21.86 -25.08 -14.33
N ALA A 340 -22.53 -24.38 -13.41
CA ALA A 340 -21.93 -23.96 -12.14
C ALA A 340 -21.62 -25.15 -11.23
N ASN A 341 -20.60 -25.02 -10.38
CA ASN A 341 -20.22 -26.04 -9.41
C ASN A 341 -20.70 -25.66 -8.00
N LEU A 342 -21.73 -26.34 -7.49
CA LEU A 342 -22.30 -26.14 -6.16
C LEU A 342 -21.96 -27.30 -5.19
N ARG A 343 -20.93 -28.10 -5.45
CA ARG A 343 -20.56 -29.21 -4.56
C ARG A 343 -20.25 -28.70 -3.14
N ASN A 344 -20.76 -29.38 -2.13
CA ASN A 344 -20.62 -29.03 -0.72
C ASN A 344 -21.15 -27.63 -0.36
N CYS A 345 -21.86 -26.95 -1.26
CA CYS A 345 -22.45 -25.66 -0.99
C CYS A 345 -23.62 -25.79 -0.01
N ARG A 346 -23.70 -24.90 0.97
CA ARG A 346 -24.87 -24.81 1.85
C ARG A 346 -25.98 -24.06 1.12
N VAL A 347 -26.89 -24.82 0.52
CA VAL A 347 -28.05 -24.28 -0.22
C VAL A 347 -29.24 -25.23 -0.08
N SER A 348 -30.47 -24.70 -0.13
CA SER A 348 -31.68 -25.51 -0.10
C SER A 348 -32.18 -25.86 -1.51
N ALA A 349 -32.93 -26.97 -1.62
CA ALA A 349 -33.58 -27.36 -2.87
C ALA A 349 -34.51 -26.26 -3.42
N GLY A 350 -35.20 -25.53 -2.55
CA GLY A 350 -36.08 -24.43 -2.95
C GLY A 350 -35.34 -23.25 -3.60
N GLN A 351 -34.16 -22.90 -3.09
CA GLN A 351 -33.33 -21.85 -3.68
C GLN A 351 -32.82 -22.26 -5.07
N VAL A 352 -32.28 -23.48 -5.20
CA VAL A 352 -31.78 -23.97 -6.48
C VAL A 352 -32.90 -24.18 -7.50
N ALA A 353 -34.08 -24.62 -7.07
CA ALA A 353 -35.25 -24.78 -7.93
C ALA A 353 -35.81 -23.43 -8.44
N ALA A 354 -35.38 -22.29 -7.89
CA ALA A 354 -35.74 -20.96 -8.38
C ALA A 354 -34.81 -20.45 -9.49
N ALA A 355 -33.65 -21.10 -9.68
CA ALA A 355 -32.63 -20.74 -10.67
C ALA A 355 -32.80 -21.50 -11.99
N VAL A 356 -32.06 -21.07 -13.01
CA VAL A 356 -31.91 -21.78 -14.29
C VAL A 356 -30.75 -22.77 -14.17
N LEU A 357 -31.00 -24.02 -14.55
CA LEU A 357 -30.07 -25.15 -14.41
C LEU A 357 -29.90 -25.88 -15.74
N ASN A 358 -28.87 -26.72 -15.83
CA ASN A 358 -28.77 -27.73 -16.89
C ASN A 358 -28.07 -28.99 -16.36
N ALA A 359 -27.91 -29.99 -17.23
CA ALA A 359 -27.27 -31.27 -16.91
C ALA A 359 -25.79 -31.16 -16.47
N TYR A 360 -25.16 -29.99 -16.68
CA TYR A 360 -23.77 -29.74 -16.30
C TYR A 360 -23.64 -29.04 -14.94
N THR A 361 -24.74 -28.52 -14.37
CA THR A 361 -24.74 -27.93 -13.03
C THR A 361 -24.45 -29.01 -11.99
N ARG A 362 -23.40 -28.84 -11.19
CA ARG A 362 -22.95 -29.84 -10.21
C ARG A 362 -23.55 -29.52 -8.84
N LEU A 363 -24.57 -30.27 -8.44
CA LEU A 363 -25.34 -30.01 -7.22
C LEU A 363 -24.69 -30.65 -5.97
N PRO A 364 -25.01 -30.16 -4.76
CA PRO A 364 -24.75 -30.89 -3.52
C PRO A 364 -25.47 -32.24 -3.51
N SER A 365 -24.82 -33.28 -2.96
CA SER A 365 -25.35 -34.64 -2.88
C SER A 365 -26.71 -34.72 -2.18
N GLU A 366 -26.93 -33.83 -1.21
CA GLU A 366 -28.09 -33.80 -0.33
C GLU A 366 -29.36 -33.34 -1.06
N ILE A 367 -29.21 -32.55 -2.13
CA ILE A 367 -30.34 -32.00 -2.90
C ILE A 367 -30.39 -32.48 -4.35
N ALA A 368 -29.35 -33.16 -4.84
CA ALA A 368 -29.28 -33.67 -6.21
C ALA A 368 -30.43 -34.61 -6.57
N SER A 369 -30.96 -35.34 -5.57
CA SER A 369 -32.08 -36.27 -5.73
C SER A 369 -33.46 -35.64 -5.48
N ASP A 370 -33.54 -34.35 -5.15
CA ASP A 370 -34.83 -33.67 -4.95
C ASP A 370 -35.57 -33.57 -6.31
N PRO A 371 -36.81 -34.08 -6.43
CA PRO A 371 -37.55 -34.08 -7.69
C PRO A 371 -37.67 -32.69 -8.35
N LYS A 372 -37.84 -31.63 -7.55
CA LYS A 372 -37.99 -30.26 -8.06
C LYS A 372 -36.72 -29.74 -8.71
N VAL A 373 -35.57 -30.19 -8.21
CA VAL A 373 -34.25 -29.79 -8.73
C VAL A 373 -33.88 -30.66 -9.92
N TRP A 374 -34.09 -31.97 -9.81
CA TRP A 374 -33.81 -32.94 -10.88
C TRP A 374 -34.54 -32.62 -12.18
N GLU A 375 -35.85 -32.36 -12.13
CA GLU A 375 -36.66 -32.07 -13.32
C GLU A 375 -36.15 -30.83 -14.07
N ARG A 376 -35.75 -29.79 -13.33
CA ARG A 376 -35.21 -28.55 -13.90
C ARG A 376 -33.80 -28.71 -14.46
N ALA A 377 -32.95 -29.51 -13.81
CA ALA A 377 -31.60 -29.78 -14.31
C ALA A 377 -31.64 -30.61 -15.60
N ALA A 378 -32.60 -31.53 -15.72
CA ALA A 378 -32.81 -32.36 -16.90
C ALA A 378 -33.50 -31.61 -18.06
N HIS A 379 -34.37 -30.66 -17.76
CA HIS A 379 -35.14 -29.90 -18.75
C HIS A 379 -35.05 -28.38 -18.48
N PRO A 380 -34.26 -27.63 -19.26
CA PRO A 380 -34.20 -26.18 -19.09
C PRO A 380 -35.59 -25.58 -19.33
N LEU A 381 -36.00 -24.64 -18.46
CA LEU A 381 -37.24 -23.89 -18.68
C LEU A 381 -37.19 -23.21 -20.06
N PRO A 382 -38.31 -23.20 -20.82
CA PRO A 382 -38.37 -22.44 -22.05
C PRO A 382 -38.12 -20.95 -21.75
N ALA A 383 -37.29 -20.31 -22.58
CA ALA A 383 -36.96 -18.90 -22.45
C ALA A 383 -38.25 -18.04 -22.48
N GLY A 384 -38.71 -17.58 -21.31
CA GLY A 384 -39.96 -16.82 -21.20
C GLY A 384 -40.68 -16.88 -19.84
N ALA A 385 -40.31 -17.78 -18.93
CA ALA A 385 -40.82 -17.74 -17.55
C ALA A 385 -40.05 -16.69 -16.74
N ARG A 386 -40.55 -15.44 -16.73
CA ARG A 386 -40.07 -14.34 -15.87
C ARG A 386 -40.80 -14.32 -14.54
#